data_AF-A0A0M3JFU7-F1
#
_entry.id   AF-A0A0M3JFU7-F1
#
_cell.length_a   1.000
_cell.length_b   1.000
_cell.length_c   1.000
_cell.angle_alpha   90.00
_cell.angle_beta   90.00
_cell.angle_gamma   90.00
#
_symmetry.space_group_name_H-M   'P 1'
#
loop_
_entity.id
_entity.type
_entity.pdbx_description
1 polymer ?
#
loop_
_entity_poly.entity_id
_entity_poly.type
_entity_poly.pdbx_seq_one_letter_code
_entity_poly.pdbx_strand_id
1 'polypeptide(L)'
;MVSRLNISLRTAILGILHTKAWLVDDQHLYIGSANIDWRSLKQVKELGVAFFNCPCVAADARKLFDVYWQMGAPNSQIPAKWPADLATVFNANNPISATLNQQQSAVYLSVCFFPCFLR
;
A
#
# COMPACT_ATOMS: atom_id res chain seq x y z
N MET A 1 -5.85 2.08 -32.18
CA MET A 1 -4.61 2.77 -31.74
C MET A 1 -4.29 2.24 -30.35
N VAL A 2 -3.44 1.22 -30.22
CA VAL A 2 -3.05 0.68 -28.90
C VAL A 2 -1.82 1.47 -28.47
N SER A 3 -2.01 2.43 -27.56
CA SER A 3 -0.91 3.12 -26.90
C SER A 3 -0.06 2.11 -26.14
N ARG A 4 1.27 2.18 -26.29
CA ARG A 4 2.19 1.36 -25.49
C ARG A 4 1.95 1.67 -24.01
N LEU A 5 1.70 0.63 -23.20
CA LEU A 5 1.66 0.74 -21.75
C LEU A 5 3.09 0.92 -21.25
N ASN A 6 3.35 1.97 -20.46
CA ASN A 6 4.62 2.14 -19.76
C ASN A 6 4.54 1.37 -18.43
N ILE A 7 5.22 0.23 -18.36
CA ILE A 7 5.16 -0.68 -17.22
C ILE A 7 6.57 -0.81 -16.63
N SER A 8 6.69 -0.47 -15.35
CA SER A 8 7.92 -0.70 -14.56
C SER A 8 7.65 -1.77 -13.50
N LEU A 9 8.54 -2.76 -13.41
CA LEU A 9 8.43 -3.88 -12.49
C LEU A 9 9.62 -3.91 -11.55
N ARG A 10 9.37 -4.18 -10.27
CA ARG A 10 10.38 -4.49 -9.26
C ARG A 10 9.97 -5.72 -8.47
N THR A 11 10.94 -6.52 -8.09
CA THR A 11 10.76 -7.71 -7.27
C THR A 11 11.43 -7.49 -5.92
N ALA A 12 10.70 -7.71 -4.84
CA ALA A 12 11.29 -7.73 -3.50
C ALA A 12 12.33 -8.86 -3.43
N ILE A 13 13.58 -8.51 -3.13
CA ILE A 13 14.71 -9.46 -3.09
C ILE A 13 14.91 -10.11 -1.72
N LEU A 14 14.26 -9.59 -0.68
CA LEU A 14 14.40 -10.06 0.70
C LEU A 14 13.02 -10.35 1.30
N GLY A 15 12.79 -11.62 1.68
CA GLY A 15 11.59 -12.06 2.38
C GLY A 15 10.34 -12.23 1.50
N ILE A 16 9.18 -12.27 2.15
CA ILE A 16 7.87 -12.47 1.51
C ILE A 16 7.08 -11.16 1.59
N LEU A 17 6.75 -10.58 0.44
CA LEU A 17 5.81 -9.47 0.34
C LEU A 17 4.40 -10.02 0.12
N HIS A 18 3.53 -9.87 1.13
CA HIS A 18 2.17 -10.41 1.10
C HIS A 18 1.08 -9.33 1.05
N THR A 19 1.43 -8.11 0.64
CA THR A 19 0.50 -6.99 0.48
C THR A 19 -0.13 -7.03 -0.91
N LYS A 20 -1.46 -6.89 -0.99
CA LYS A 20 -2.19 -6.71 -2.25
C LYS A 20 -2.95 -5.41 -2.18
N ALA A 21 -2.50 -4.44 -2.95
CA ALA A 21 -3.08 -3.11 -2.96
C ALA A 21 -2.90 -2.46 -4.33
N TRP A 22 -3.85 -1.62 -4.72
CA TRP A 22 -3.76 -0.75 -5.89
C TRP A 22 -3.82 0.69 -5.43
N LEU A 23 -2.81 1.48 -5.81
CA LEU A 23 -2.77 2.91 -5.61
C LEU A 23 -2.91 3.58 -6.99
N VAL A 24 -3.91 4.44 -7.15
CA VAL A 24 -4.23 5.07 -8.43
C VAL A 24 -4.24 6.57 -8.27
N ASP A 25 -3.43 7.25 -9.08
CA ASP A 25 -3.34 8.71 -9.23
C ASP A 25 -3.20 9.50 -7.91
N ASP A 26 -2.63 8.88 -6.87
CA ASP A 26 -2.54 9.44 -5.51
C ASP A 26 -3.88 9.89 -4.92
N GLN A 27 -4.99 9.30 -5.39
CA GLN A 27 -6.36 9.63 -4.96
C GLN A 27 -7.17 8.42 -4.51
N HIS A 28 -6.89 7.25 -5.09
CA HIS A 28 -7.65 6.03 -4.82
C HIS A 28 -6.75 4.93 -4.28
N LEU A 29 -7.26 4.19 -3.31
CA LEU A 29 -6.58 3.04 -2.74
C LEU A 29 -7.55 1.85 -2.68
N TYR A 30 -7.15 0.73 -3.25
CA TYR A 30 -7.70 -0.58 -2.91
C TYR A 30 -6.69 -1.35 -2.07
N ILE A 31 -7.15 -2.00 -1.00
CA ILE A 31 -6.36 -2.95 -0.23
C ILE A 31 -7.24 -4.14 0.17
N GLY A 32 -6.72 -5.36 0.05
CA GLY A 32 -7.52 -6.55 0.33
C GLY A 32 -6.78 -7.87 0.22
N SER A 33 -7.54 -8.95 0.13
CA SER A 33 -7.03 -10.32 -0.01
C SER A 33 -6.77 -10.72 -1.47
N ALA A 34 -7.40 -10.04 -2.44
CA ALA A 34 -7.34 -10.39 -3.84
C ALA A 34 -5.92 -10.27 -4.41
N ASN A 35 -5.40 -11.38 -4.92
CA ASN A 35 -4.20 -11.37 -5.75
C ASN A 35 -4.50 -10.73 -7.11
N ILE A 36 -3.45 -10.27 -7.79
CA ILE A 36 -3.54 -9.74 -9.16
C ILE A 36 -3.50 -10.91 -10.16
N ASP A 37 -4.48 -11.81 -10.05
CA ASP A 37 -4.66 -12.93 -10.96
C ASP A 37 -6.15 -13.17 -11.26
N TRP A 38 -6.41 -13.83 -12.38
CA TRP A 38 -7.76 -14.01 -12.89
C TRP A 38 -8.65 -14.87 -11.97
N ARG A 39 -8.07 -15.78 -11.15
CA ARG A 39 -8.84 -16.61 -10.21
C ARG A 39 -9.33 -15.75 -9.06
N SER A 40 -8.48 -14.91 -8.47
CA SER A 40 -8.90 -13.96 -7.43
C SER A 40 -9.96 -12.98 -7.94
N LEU A 41 -9.93 -12.61 -9.23
CA LEU A 41 -10.91 -11.68 -9.81
C LEU A 41 -12.22 -12.31 -10.28
N LYS A 42 -12.31 -13.64 -10.41
CA LYS A 42 -13.49 -14.31 -11.00
C LYS A 42 -14.02 -15.51 -10.22
N GLN A 43 -13.18 -16.24 -9.50
CA GLN A 43 -13.52 -17.55 -8.95
C GLN A 43 -13.41 -17.60 -7.42
N VAL A 44 -12.55 -16.79 -6.82
CA VAL A 44 -12.39 -16.72 -5.37
C VAL A 44 -13.22 -15.57 -4.82
N LYS A 45 -13.81 -15.78 -3.64
CA LYS A 45 -14.47 -14.71 -2.89
C LYS A 45 -13.38 -13.97 -2.11
N GLU A 46 -13.08 -12.77 -2.57
CA GLU A 46 -12.09 -11.89 -1.94
C GLU A 46 -12.78 -10.80 -1.12
N LEU A 47 -12.06 -10.28 -0.12
CA LEU A 47 -12.49 -9.15 0.69
C LEU A 47 -11.48 -8.02 0.54
N GLY A 48 -11.96 -6.79 0.47
CA GLY A 48 -11.10 -5.62 0.47
C GLY A 48 -11.88 -4.35 0.76
N VAL A 49 -11.13 -3.29 0.98
CA VAL A 49 -11.65 -1.94 1.16
C VAL A 49 -11.13 -1.08 0.01
N ALA A 50 -12.03 -0.32 -0.60
CA ALA A 50 -11.69 0.65 -1.63
C ALA A 50 -12.01 2.05 -1.13
N PHE A 51 -11.00 2.91 -1.10
CA PHE A 51 -11.11 4.33 -0.83
C PHE A 51 -11.12 5.07 -2.17
N PHE A 52 -12.18 5.81 -2.43
CA PHE A 52 -12.31 6.62 -3.63
C PHE A 52 -12.25 8.11 -3.27
N ASN A 53 -11.50 8.89 -4.07
CA ASN A 53 -11.33 10.33 -3.87
C ASN A 53 -10.89 10.68 -2.43
N CYS A 54 -9.93 9.90 -1.89
CA CYS A 54 -9.43 10.03 -0.53
C CYS A 54 -7.90 10.22 -0.57
N PRO A 55 -7.42 11.41 -0.95
CA PRO A 55 -6.00 11.66 -1.15
C PRO A 55 -5.17 11.52 0.13
N CYS A 56 -5.76 11.73 1.31
CA CYS A 56 -5.05 11.54 2.58
C CYS A 56 -4.65 10.08 2.83
N VAL A 57 -5.57 9.13 2.61
CA VAL A 57 -5.29 7.69 2.73
C VAL A 57 -4.35 7.24 1.61
N ALA A 58 -4.55 7.74 0.39
CA ALA A 58 -3.69 7.44 -0.75
C ALA A 58 -2.24 7.92 -0.54
N ALA A 59 -2.05 9.12 0.02
CA ALA A 59 -0.73 9.64 0.35
C ALA A 59 0.00 8.83 1.44
N ASP A 60 -0.74 8.33 2.43
CA ASP A 60 -0.18 7.43 3.45
C ASP A 60 0.24 6.08 2.85
N ALA A 61 -0.61 5.52 1.98
CA ALA A 61 -0.29 4.30 1.23
C ALA A 61 0.86 4.47 0.22
N ARG A 62 1.04 5.68 -0.35
CA ARG A 62 2.18 6.00 -1.23
C ARG A 62 3.50 5.82 -0.51
N LYS A 63 3.62 6.28 0.73
CA LYS A 63 4.84 6.09 1.53
C LYS A 63 5.17 4.61 1.72
N LEU A 64 4.15 3.78 1.96
CA LEU A 64 4.32 2.33 2.04
C LEU A 64 4.77 1.74 0.70
N PHE A 65 4.16 2.17 -0.40
CA PHE A 65 4.59 1.76 -1.74
C PHE A 65 6.05 2.15 -2.00
N ASP A 66 6.47 3.35 -1.63
CA ASP A 66 7.84 3.84 -1.83
C ASP A 66 8.85 3.01 -1.03
N VAL A 67 8.51 2.59 0.18
CA VAL A 67 9.30 1.61 0.94
C VAL A 67 9.47 0.31 0.13
N TYR A 68 8.38 -0.29 -0.37
CA TYR A 68 8.46 -1.51 -1.17
C TYR A 68 9.24 -1.31 -2.47
N TRP A 69 9.10 -0.14 -3.10
CA TRP A 69 9.78 0.20 -4.35
C TRP A 69 11.29 0.30 -4.14
N GLN A 70 11.73 0.95 -3.05
CA GLN A 70 13.13 1.04 -2.66
C GLN A 70 13.69 -0.36 -2.31
N MET A 71 12.93 -1.20 -1.60
CA MET A 71 13.34 -2.57 -1.27
C MET A 71 13.28 -3.56 -2.44
N GLY A 72 12.66 -3.16 -3.56
CA GLY A 72 12.70 -3.90 -4.82
C GLY A 72 13.84 -3.47 -5.74
N ALA A 73 14.71 -2.55 -5.30
CA ALA A 73 15.86 -2.10 -6.08
C ALA A 73 17.03 -3.09 -5.97
N PRO A 74 17.89 -3.20 -7.00
CA PRO A 74 19.10 -4.01 -6.92
C PRO A 74 19.96 -3.59 -5.72
N ASN A 75 20.46 -4.57 -4.97
CA ASN A 75 21.31 -4.36 -3.79
C ASN A 75 20.66 -3.53 -2.65
N SER A 76 19.34 -3.44 -2.59
CA SER A 76 18.65 -2.75 -1.49
C SER A 76 18.91 -3.46 -0.15
N GLN A 77 19.18 -2.68 0.89
CA GLN A 77 19.32 -3.17 2.26
C GLN A 77 18.30 -2.48 3.16
N ILE A 78 17.82 -3.21 4.17
CA ILE A 78 16.93 -2.64 5.18
C ILE A 78 17.76 -1.64 6.02
N PRO A 79 17.40 -0.35 6.04
CA PRO A 79 18.14 0.62 6.83
C PRO A 79 17.86 0.40 8.33
N ALA A 80 18.83 0.75 9.18
CA ALA A 80 18.64 0.71 10.64
C ALA A 80 17.52 1.67 11.11
N LYS A 81 17.28 2.75 10.35
CA LYS A 81 16.18 3.69 10.56
C LYS A 81 15.67 4.16 9.20
N TRP A 82 14.36 4.16 9.03
CA TRP A 82 13.73 4.67 7.82
C TRP A 82 13.87 6.20 7.69
N PRO A 83 14.02 6.73 6.47
CA PRO A 83 14.02 8.16 6.19
C PRO A 83 12.78 8.89 6.74
N ALA A 84 12.94 10.15 7.15
CA ALA A 84 11.88 10.92 7.82
C ALA A 84 10.71 11.26 6.88
N ASP A 85 10.95 11.33 5.58
CA ASP A 85 9.97 11.52 4.50
C ASP A 85 8.98 10.34 4.39
N LEU A 86 9.39 9.14 4.78
CA LEU A 86 8.53 7.95 4.82
C LEU A 86 7.75 7.81 6.13
N ALA A 87 7.98 8.68 7.11
CA ALA A 87 7.23 8.67 8.37
C ALA A 87 5.78 9.11 8.15
N THR A 88 4.82 8.40 8.75
CA THR A 88 3.40 8.70 8.68
C THR A 88 2.96 9.51 9.90
N VAL A 89 2.02 10.43 9.72
CA VAL A 89 1.39 11.17 10.83
C VAL A 89 0.25 10.34 11.43
N PHE A 90 -0.28 9.40 10.64
CA PHE A 90 -1.40 8.55 11.01
C PHE A 90 -0.93 7.24 11.61
N ASN A 91 -1.53 6.89 12.74
CA ASN A 91 -1.23 5.68 13.51
C ASN A 91 -2.42 5.35 14.43
N ALA A 92 -2.27 4.33 15.26
CA ALA A 92 -3.32 3.89 16.19
C ALA A 92 -3.82 5.00 17.15
N ASN A 93 -2.97 5.95 17.51
CA ASN A 93 -3.32 7.07 18.41
C ASN A 93 -3.82 8.31 17.65
N ASN A 94 -3.51 8.43 16.35
CA ASN A 94 -3.90 9.53 15.49
C ASN A 94 -4.44 9.00 14.15
N PRO A 95 -5.65 8.42 14.12
CA PRO A 95 -6.18 7.81 12.90
C PRO A 95 -6.74 8.85 11.91
N ILE A 96 -6.75 8.50 10.64
CA ILE A 96 -7.44 9.22 9.57
C ILE A 96 -8.95 9.09 9.77
N SER A 97 -9.68 10.20 9.75
CA SER A 97 -11.14 10.16 9.58
C SER A 97 -11.47 9.94 8.09
N ALA A 98 -11.88 8.72 7.75
CA ALA A 98 -12.31 8.36 6.40
C ALA A 98 -13.78 7.92 6.40
N THR A 99 -14.47 8.10 5.28
CA THR A 99 -15.85 7.63 5.12
C THR A 99 -15.84 6.24 4.47
N LEU A 100 -16.32 5.24 5.19
CA LEU A 100 -16.49 3.87 4.73
C LEU A 100 -17.98 3.55 4.70
N ASN A 101 -18.54 3.19 3.55
CA ASN A 101 -19.97 2.88 3.39
C ASN A 101 -20.88 3.96 4.00
N GLN A 102 -20.58 5.24 3.72
CA GLN A 102 -21.31 6.42 4.24
C GLN A 102 -21.19 6.65 5.76
N GLN A 103 -20.37 5.85 6.45
CA GLN A 103 -20.10 6.01 7.88
C GLN A 103 -18.68 6.54 8.11
N GLN A 104 -18.55 7.54 9.00
CA GLN A 104 -17.23 8.03 9.40
C GLN A 104 -16.52 6.98 10.26
N SER A 105 -15.30 6.64 9.87
CA SER A 105 -14.48 5.59 10.47
C SER A 105 -13.06 6.10 10.70
N ALA A 106 -12.49 5.73 11.84
CA ALA A 106 -11.09 5.95 12.15
C ALA A 106 -10.24 4.86 11.50
N VAL A 107 -9.31 5.25 10.62
CA VAL A 107 -8.49 4.33 9.80
C VAL A 107 -7.02 4.70 9.91
N TYR A 108 -6.14 3.71 9.99
CA TYR A 108 -4.70 3.89 9.80
C TYR A 108 -4.14 2.68 9.08
N LEU A 109 -3.04 2.85 8.36
CA LEU A 109 -2.31 1.75 7.73
C LEU A 109 -1.13 1.38 8.63
N SER A 110 -0.86 0.08 8.75
CA SER A 110 0.30 -0.42 9.49
C SER A 110 0.86 -1.64 8.80
N VAL A 111 2.18 -1.73 8.78
CA VAL A 111 2.92 -2.88 8.25
C VAL A 111 4.06 -3.22 9.18
N CYS A 112 4.33 -4.52 9.30
CA CYS A 112 5.49 -5.00 10.03
C CYS A 112 6.55 -5.48 9.04
N PHE A 113 7.61 -4.70 8.85
CA PHE A 113 8.88 -5.24 8.38
C PHE A 113 9.57 -5.84 9.58
N PHE A 114 10.09 -7.07 9.52
CA PHE A 114 10.73 -7.64 10.70
C PHE A 114 12.18 -7.13 10.81
N PRO A 115 12.60 -6.56 11.96
CA PRO A 115 11.81 -6.27 13.17
C PRO A 115 10.92 -5.03 12.98
N CYS A 116 9.68 -5.04 13.49
CA CYS A 116 8.67 -3.98 13.28
C CYS A 116 9.22 -2.58 13.59
N PHE A 117 9.54 -1.77 12.56
CA PHE A 117 10.17 -0.44 12.74
C PHE A 117 9.42 0.73 12.09
N LEU A 118 8.27 0.50 11.44
CA LEU A 118 7.39 1.60 11.05
C LEU A 118 6.37 1.81 12.17
N ARG A 119 6.55 2.93 12.88
CA ARG A 119 5.83 3.33 14.07
C ARG A 119 4.43 3.83 13.73
#